data_AF-K9AZC2-F1
#
_entry.id   AF-K9AZC2-F1
#
_cell.length_a   1.000
_cell.length_b   1.000
_cell.length_c   1.000
_cell.angle_alpha   90.00
_cell.angle_beta   90.00
_cell.angle_gamma   90.00
#
_symmetry.space_group_name_H-M   'P 1'
#
loop_
_entity.id
_entity.type
_entity.pdbx_description
1 polymer ?
#
loop_
_entity_poly.entity_id
_entity_poly.type
_entity_poly.pdbx_seq_one_letter_code
_entity_poly.pdbx_strand_id
1 'polypeptide(L)' 'MKQKPIHSQTSERLHQHPTATDYQISTLEIIKANLKDGLKLFPIILVVFLLGLVLTAVVYGTFGG' A
#
# COMPACT_ATOMS: atom_id res chain seq x y z
N MET A 1 38.01 25.30 43.41
CA MET A 1 38.29 24.30 42.35
C MET A 1 37.33 24.56 41.19
N LYS A 2 37.81 24.67 39.94
CA LYS A 2 36.92 24.82 38.78
C LYS A 2 36.45 23.44 38.31
N GLN A 3 35.14 23.20 38.30
CA GLN A 3 34.55 21.96 37.84
C GLN A 3 34.68 21.86 36.31
N LYS A 4 35.26 20.76 35.82
CA LYS A 4 35.32 20.50 34.38
C LYS A 4 33.93 20.01 33.91
N PRO A 5 33.40 20.52 32.79
CA PRO A 5 32.12 20.04 32.28
C PRO A 5 32.24 18.57 31.86
N ILE A 6 31.32 17.74 32.35
CA ILE A 6 31.20 16.34 31.96
C ILE A 6 30.15 16.30 30.85
N HIS A 7 30.51 15.71 29.71
CA HIS A 7 29.58 15.57 28.59
C HIS A 7 28.48 14.57 28.97
N SER A 8 27.22 14.97 28.80
CA SER A 8 26.06 14.13 29.10
C SER A 8 26.01 12.93 28.16
N GLN A 9 26.09 11.71 28.70
CA GLN A 9 25.97 10.46 27.94
C GLN A 9 24.52 10.13 27.54
N THR A 10 23.53 10.76 28.20
CA THR A 10 22.10 10.48 27.97
C THR A 10 21.51 11.32 26.84
N SER A 11 22.20 12.39 26.44
CA SER A 11 21.75 13.29 25.37
C SER A 11 21.66 12.58 24.01
N GLU A 12 22.59 11.69 23.70
CA GLU A 12 22.54 10.91 22.45
C GLU A 12 21.34 9.93 22.43
N ARG A 13 20.99 9.35 23.59
CA ARG A 13 19.83 8.44 23.72
C ARG A 13 18.49 9.18 23.66
N LEU A 14 18.44 10.45 24.05
CA LEU A 14 17.19 11.22 24.07
C LEU A 14 16.63 11.45 22.65
N HIS A 15 17.50 11.55 21.64
CA HIS A 15 17.12 11.79 20.25
C HIS A 15 16.96 10.50 19.43
N GLN A 16 17.07 9.33 20.05
CA GLN A 16 16.89 8.04 19.37
C GLN A 16 15.44 7.59 19.26
N HIS A 17 14.51 8.28 19.91
CA HIS A 17 13.09 7.93 19.80
C HIS A 17 12.55 8.41 18.44
N PRO A 18 11.87 7.52 17.67
CA PRO A 18 11.21 7.94 16.46
C PRO A 18 10.24 9.09 16.74
N THR A 19 10.33 10.11 15.92
CA THR A 19 9.49 11.30 15.98
C THR A 19 8.18 11.06 15.23
N ALA A 20 7.16 11.89 15.49
CA ALA A 20 5.88 11.78 14.77
C ALA A 20 6.03 11.89 13.24
N THR A 21 7.08 12.59 12.78
CA THR A 21 7.45 12.70 11.36
C THR A 21 7.96 11.39 10.77
N ASP A 22 8.58 10.51 11.56
CA ASP A 22 9.04 9.19 11.10
C ASP A 22 7.88 8.23 10.81
N TYR A 23 6.70 8.51 11.38
CA TYR A 23 5.47 7.78 11.10
C TYR A 23 4.59 8.46 10.06
N GLN A 24 5.05 9.58 9.48
CA GLN A 24 4.25 10.34 8.53
C GLN A 24 4.28 9.67 7.16
N ILE A 25 3.30 8.79 6.92
CA ILE A 25 3.12 8.15 5.63
C ILE A 25 2.53 9.18 4.67
N SER A 26 3.15 9.34 3.51
CA SER A 26 2.65 10.23 2.47
C SER A 26 1.36 9.69 1.85
N THR A 27 0.33 10.52 1.74
CA THR A 27 -0.92 10.18 1.03
C THR A 27 -0.64 9.70 -0.40
N LEU A 28 0.37 10.26 -1.06
CA LEU A 28 0.77 9.83 -2.41
C LEU A 28 1.34 8.41 -2.44
N GLU A 29 2.10 8.02 -1.42
CA GLU A 29 2.62 6.66 -1.32
C GLU A 29 1.50 5.65 -1.06
N ILE A 30 0.51 6.02 -0.24
CA ILE A 30 -0.70 5.23 -0.03
C ILE A 30 -1.44 5.04 -1.36
N ILE A 31 -1.70 6.13 -2.09
CA ILE A 31 -2.40 6.07 -3.38
C ILE A 31 -1.61 5.21 -4.38
N LYS A 32 -0.29 5.39 -4.46
CA LYS A 32 0.59 4.63 -5.36
C LYS A 32 0.56 3.13 -5.04
N ALA A 33 0.62 2.76 -3.76
CA ALA A 33 0.54 1.37 -3.34
C ALA A 33 -0.81 0.75 -3.72
N ASN A 34 -1.91 1.44 -3.41
CA ASN A 34 -3.26 0.97 -3.74
C ASN A 34 -3.48 0.85 -5.26
N LEU A 35 -2.98 1.80 -6.05
CA LEU A 35 -3.10 1.73 -7.50
C LEU A 35 -2.32 0.55 -8.09
N LYS A 36 -1.10 0.32 -7.59
CA LYS A 36 -0.28 -0.84 -7.99
C LYS A 36 -0.98 -2.15 -7.67
N ASP A 37 -1.58 -2.26 -6.49
CA ASP A 37 -2.26 -3.49 -6.08
C ASP A 37 -3.59 -3.68 -6.80
N GLY A 38 -4.36 -2.61 -7.04
CA GLY A 38 -5.56 -2.65 -7.87
C GLY A 38 -5.27 -3.09 -9.31
N LEU A 39 -4.18 -2.62 -9.90
CA LEU A 39 -3.75 -3.04 -11.25
C LEU A 39 -3.42 -4.54 -11.34
N LYS A 40 -2.94 -5.16 -10.25
CA LYS A 40 -2.70 -6.61 -10.23
C LYS A 40 -4.00 -7.44 -10.27
N LEU A 41 -5.12 -6.86 -9.83
CA LEU A 41 -6.42 -7.52 -9.88
C LEU A 41 -7.08 -7.42 -11.26
N PHE A 42 -6.67 -6.45 -12.08
CA PHE A 42 -7.25 -6.21 -13.41
C PHE A 42 -7.26 -7.44 -14.32
N PRO A 43 -6.18 -8.24 -14.45
CA PRO A 43 -6.19 -9.46 -15.28
C PRO A 43 -7.23 -10.48 -14.81
N ILE A 44 -7.44 -10.62 -13.50
CA ILE A 44 -8.41 -11.56 -12.93
C ILE A 44 -9.83 -11.11 -13.27
N ILE A 45 -10.12 -9.82 -13.05
CA ILE A 45 -11.41 -9.22 -13.38
C ILE A 45 -11.71 -9.38 -14.87
N LEU A 46 -10.72 -9.11 -15.73
CA LEU A 46 -10.86 -9.25 -17.18
C LEU A 46 -11.18 -10.68 -17.60
N VAL A 47 -10.48 -11.68 -17.05
CA VAL A 47 -10.73 -13.09 -17.36
C VAL A 47 -12.13 -13.51 -16.93
N VAL A 48 -12.54 -13.16 -15.70
CA VAL A 48 -13.90 -13.47 -15.20
C VAL A 48 -14.97 -12.83 -16.07
N PHE A 49 -14.77 -11.57 -16.47
CA PHE A 49 -15.68 -10.88 -17.36
C PHE A 49 -15.80 -11.55 -18.74
N LEU A 50 -14.66 -11.89 -19.36
CA LEU A 50 -14.63 -12.56 -20.66
C LEU A 50 -15.28 -13.95 -20.60
N LEU A 51 -15.01 -14.73 -19.55
CA LEU A 51 -15.67 -16.02 -19.33
C LEU A 51 -17.19 -15.84 -19.18
N GLY A 52 -17.62 -14.81 -18.44
CA GLY A 52 -19.04 -14.46 -18.32
C GLY A 52 -19.69 -14.12 -19.66
N LEU A 53 -19.02 -13.34 -20.51
CA LEU A 53 -19.49 -13.03 -21.86
C LEU A 53 -19.63 -14.28 -22.72
N VAL A 54 -18.61 -15.15 -22.73
CA VAL A 54 -18.65 -16.41 -23.47
C VAL A 54 -19.79 -17.29 -22.98
N LEU A 55 -19.93 -17.44 -21.66
CA LEU A 55 -21.01 -18.24 -21.07
C LEU A 55 -22.39 -17.69 -21.46
N THR A 56 -22.55 -16.36 -21.39
CA THR A 56 -23.80 -15.68 -21.77
C THR A 56 -24.14 -15.93 -23.24
N ALA A 57 -23.16 -15.79 -24.12
CA ALA A 57 -23.33 -16.05 -25.55
C ALA A 57 -23.70 -17.52 -25.84
N VAL A 58 -23.08 -18.47 -25.15
CA VAL A 58 -23.41 -19.90 -25.26
C VAL A 58 -24.85 -20.15 -24.80
N VAL A 59 -25.22 -19.70 -23.61
CA VAL A 59 -26.57 -19.90 -23.04
C VAL A 59 -27.63 -19.28 -23.94
N TYR A 60 -27.41 -18.06 -24.41
CA TYR A 60 -28.33 -17.38 -25.31
C TYR A 60 -28.43 -18.10 -26.67
N GLY A 61 -27.31 -18.54 -27.23
CA GLY A 61 -27.28 -19.30 -28.49
C GLY A 61 -27.97 -20.67 -28.39
N THR A 62 -27.96 -21.31 -27.21
CA THR A 62 -28.60 -22.62 -27.00
C THR A 62 -30.05 -22.55 -26.56
N PHE A 63 -30.44 -21.53 -25.80
CA PHE A 63 -31.76 -21.47 -25.14
C PHE A 63 -32.57 -20.20 -25.43
N GLY A 64 -31.96 -19.15 -26.00
CA GLY A 64 -32.53 -17.81 -26.13
C GLY A 64 -32.95 -17.42 -27.54
N GLY A 65 -33.14 -18.40 -28.44
CA GLY A 65 -33.73 -18.18 -29.77
C GLY A 65 -35.13 -17.57 -29.70
#